data_AF-E9RJ75-F1
#
_entry.id   AF-E9RJ75-F1
#
_cell.length_a   1.000
_cell.length_b   1.000
_cell.length_c   1.000
_cell.angle_alpha   90.00
_cell.angle_beta   90.00
_cell.angle_gamma   90.00
#
_symmetry.space_group_name_H-M   'P 1'
#
loop_
_entity.id
_entity.type
_entity.pdbx_description
1 polymer ?
#
loop_
_entity_poly.entity_id
_entity_poly.type
_entity_poly.pdbx_seq_one_letter_code
_entity_poly.pdbx_strand_id
1 'polypeptide(L)'
;MQFGLRKNKKVLKKKELLHMFFTSIVWHKEDLKSALESKGFLGTEKNIEACITNGFEQTLKERSVEEGWTILDDLIGSIESQLDKTQSKAYCSFWTYKASANEYPETQVRFCVYEDWLEEVLNRRFTDIPDISTFTSEYTYDQTKLIFEIATENKSESGLTILKEDEGE
;
A
#
# COMPACT_ATOMS: atom_id res chain seq x y z
N MET A 1 -41.84 72.95 21.58
CA MET A 1 -42.00 71.63 22.21
C MET A 1 -40.96 70.68 21.61
N GLN A 2 -40.25 69.93 22.47
CA GLN A 2 -39.39 68.77 22.15
C GLN A 2 -40.21 67.70 21.37
N PHE A 3 -39.69 66.74 20.58
CA PHE A 3 -38.62 65.73 20.74
C PHE A 3 -38.19 65.26 19.32
N GLY A 4 -36.92 64.94 19.00
CA GLY A 4 -36.15 63.73 19.37
C GLY A 4 -36.48 62.57 18.41
N LEU A 5 -35.61 62.08 17.50
CA LEU A 5 -34.49 61.13 17.69
C LEU A 5 -33.73 60.96 16.35
N ARG A 6 -32.45 61.38 16.25
CA ARG A 6 -31.21 60.56 16.25
C ARG A 6 -31.15 59.32 15.34
N LYS A 7 -30.35 59.48 14.26
CA LYS A 7 -29.23 58.63 13.75
C LYS A 7 -29.29 57.11 14.03
N ASN A 8 -29.13 56.29 12.99
CA ASN A 8 -27.82 55.68 12.64
C ASN A 8 -27.87 54.62 11.54
N LYS A 9 -26.88 54.74 10.64
CA LYS A 9 -26.00 53.69 10.12
C LYS A 9 -26.45 52.23 10.33
N LYS A 10 -26.55 51.50 9.22
CA LYS A 10 -25.85 50.21 9.03
C LYS A 10 -25.93 49.90 7.54
N VAL A 11 -24.82 50.17 6.84
CA VAL A 11 -23.96 49.10 6.31
C VAL A 11 -24.80 48.20 5.41
N LEU A 12 -24.73 48.46 4.09
CA LEU A 12 -24.98 47.43 3.09
C LEU A 12 -24.10 46.25 3.51
N LYS A 13 -24.70 45.31 4.24
CA LYS A 13 -24.14 43.99 4.47
C LYS A 13 -23.95 43.43 3.08
N LYS A 14 -22.69 43.44 2.64
CA LYS A 14 -22.01 42.33 1.99
C LYS A 14 -23.05 41.26 1.69
N LYS A 15 -23.61 41.29 0.46
CA LYS A 15 -24.38 40.18 -0.07
C LYS A 15 -23.45 38.98 0.11
N GLU A 16 -23.69 38.24 1.18
CA GLU A 16 -23.24 36.87 1.32
C GLU A 16 -23.82 36.21 0.09
N LEU A 17 -22.97 36.07 -0.93
CA LEU A 17 -23.11 35.05 -1.94
C LEU A 17 -23.13 33.74 -1.16
N LEU A 18 -24.34 33.37 -0.73
CA LEU A 18 -24.70 32.00 -0.42
C LEU A 18 -24.35 31.23 -1.68
N HIS A 19 -23.13 30.71 -1.74
CA HIS A 19 -22.78 29.60 -2.60
C HIS A 19 -23.69 28.46 -2.14
N MET A 20 -24.86 28.38 -2.77
CA MET A 20 -25.81 27.32 -2.58
C MET A 20 -25.19 26.11 -3.28
N PHE A 21 -24.35 25.37 -2.55
CA PHE A 21 -23.84 24.09 -3.01
C PHE A 21 -25.04 23.17 -3.23
N PHE A 22 -25.48 23.04 -4.48
CA PHE A 22 -26.58 22.12 -4.86
C PHE A 22 -26.12 20.66 -4.91
N THR A 23 -24.81 20.43 -4.89
CA THR A 23 -24.18 19.11 -4.91
C THR A 23 -22.99 19.08 -3.96
N SER A 24 -22.81 17.95 -3.27
CA SER A 24 -21.68 17.70 -2.38
C SER A 24 -21.11 16.31 -2.67
N ILE A 25 -19.79 16.20 -2.77
CA ILE A 25 -19.13 14.89 -2.85
C ILE A 25 -18.91 14.38 -1.44
N VAL A 26 -19.40 13.17 -1.17
CA VAL A 26 -19.14 12.45 0.07
C VAL A 26 -17.99 11.49 -0.20
N TRP A 27 -16.89 11.68 0.53
CA TRP A 27 -15.72 10.81 0.46
C TRP A 27 -15.79 9.76 1.57
N HIS A 28 -15.60 8.51 1.19
CA HIS A 28 -15.48 7.39 2.10
C HIS A 28 -14.01 7.06 2.36
N LYS A 29 -13.74 6.34 3.45
CA LYS A 29 -12.39 5.82 3.74
C LYS A 29 -11.86 4.94 2.61
N GLU A 30 -12.74 4.24 1.90
CA GLU A 30 -12.40 3.41 0.75
C GLU A 30 -11.91 4.23 -0.45
N ASP A 31 -12.41 5.46 -0.63
CA ASP A 31 -11.92 6.36 -1.67
C ASP A 31 -10.48 6.82 -1.36
N LEU A 32 -10.22 7.16 -0.10
CA LEU A 32 -8.87 7.49 0.38
C LEU A 32 -7.92 6.29 0.23
N LYS A 33 -8.39 5.10 0.57
CA LYS A 33 -7.63 3.86 0.39
C LYS A 33 -7.25 3.65 -1.07
N SER A 34 -8.21 3.78 -1.97
CA SER A 34 -8.00 3.62 -3.42
C SER A 34 -7.05 4.69 -3.97
N ALA A 35 -7.17 5.93 -3.49
CA ALA A 35 -6.27 7.03 -3.88
C ALA A 35 -4.83 6.78 -3.40
N LEU A 36 -4.66 6.36 -2.14
CA LEU A 36 -3.35 5.98 -1.58
C LEU A 36 -2.71 4.85 -2.39
N GLU A 37 -3.45 3.79 -2.67
CA GLU A 37 -2.97 2.64 -3.44
C GLU A 37 -2.59 3.04 -4.88
N SER A 38 -3.40 3.91 -5.53
CA SER A 38 -3.11 4.43 -6.87
C SER A 38 -1.82 5.25 -6.95
N LYS A 39 -1.39 5.83 -5.81
CA LYS A 39 -0.17 6.62 -5.67
C LYS A 39 1.01 5.81 -5.12
N GLY A 40 0.84 4.52 -4.89
CA GLY A 40 1.89 3.64 -4.37
C GLY A 40 2.10 3.75 -2.85
N PHE A 41 1.09 4.15 -2.10
CA PHE A 41 1.06 4.11 -0.63
C PHE A 41 0.14 3.01 -0.13
N LEU A 42 0.44 2.51 1.07
CA LEU A 42 -0.38 1.47 1.68
C LEU A 42 -1.76 2.02 2.05
N GLY A 43 -2.82 1.33 1.66
CA GLY A 43 -4.21 1.60 2.07
C GLY A 43 -4.51 1.18 3.52
N THR A 44 -3.59 1.40 4.46
CA THR A 44 -3.72 1.01 5.87
C THR A 44 -4.47 2.08 6.67
N GLU A 45 -5.08 1.68 7.79
CA GLU A 45 -5.79 2.62 8.68
C GLU A 45 -4.88 3.75 9.18
N LYS A 46 -3.59 3.45 9.42
CA LYS A 46 -2.58 4.45 9.81
C LYS A 46 -2.39 5.54 8.75
N ASN A 47 -2.27 5.16 7.47
CA ASN A 47 -2.12 6.13 6.37
C ASN A 47 -3.43 6.92 6.15
N ILE A 48 -4.58 6.27 6.33
CA ILE A 48 -5.89 6.94 6.27
C ILE A 48 -6.04 7.95 7.42
N GLU A 49 -5.63 7.60 8.65
CA GLU A 49 -5.60 8.52 9.79
C GLU A 49 -4.64 9.68 9.58
N ALA A 50 -3.50 9.46 8.94
CA ALA A 50 -2.58 10.53 8.55
C ALA A 50 -3.26 11.53 7.59
N CYS A 51 -4.04 11.04 6.62
CA CYS A 51 -4.83 11.89 5.72
C CYS A 51 -5.86 12.73 6.50
N ILE A 52 -6.63 12.10 7.39
CA ILE A 52 -7.66 12.77 8.19
C ILE A 52 -7.03 13.84 9.11
N THR A 53 -5.93 13.50 9.78
CA THR A 53 -5.24 14.38 10.74
C THR A 53 -4.61 15.60 10.06
N ASN A 54 -4.20 15.47 8.80
CA ASN A 54 -3.67 16.58 8.00
C ASN A 54 -4.77 17.46 7.36
N GLY A 55 -6.02 17.35 7.82
CA GLY A 55 -7.09 18.28 7.47
C GLY A 55 -7.76 18.02 6.12
N PHE A 56 -7.59 16.84 5.53
CA PHE A 56 -8.20 16.49 4.25
C PHE A 56 -9.72 16.70 4.29
N GLU A 57 -10.40 16.43 5.40
CA GLU A 57 -11.86 16.59 5.50
C GLU A 57 -12.36 17.99 5.16
N GLN A 58 -11.65 19.03 5.61
CA GLN A 58 -12.07 20.41 5.36
C GLN A 58 -11.80 20.78 3.90
N THR A 59 -10.61 20.47 3.39
CA THR A 59 -10.22 20.78 2.02
C THR A 59 -11.07 20.02 1.00
N LEU A 60 -11.43 18.76 1.29
CA LEU A 60 -12.37 17.99 0.49
C LEU A 60 -13.77 18.64 0.51
N LYS A 61 -14.30 19.04 1.66
CA LYS A 61 -15.61 19.72 1.70
C LYS A 61 -15.66 21.00 0.87
N GLU A 62 -14.57 21.77 0.85
CA GLU A 62 -14.51 23.07 0.19
C GLU A 62 -14.27 22.99 -1.32
N ARG A 63 -13.41 22.07 -1.77
CA ARG A 63 -12.90 22.06 -3.16
C ARG A 63 -13.31 20.83 -3.99
N SER A 64 -13.89 19.80 -3.39
CA SER A 64 -14.19 18.55 -4.13
C SER A 64 -15.19 18.73 -5.27
N VAL A 65 -16.12 19.68 -5.18
CA VAL A 65 -17.09 19.91 -6.26
C VAL A 65 -16.41 20.46 -7.52
N GLU A 66 -15.34 21.24 -7.36
CA GLU A 66 -14.63 21.88 -8.46
C GLU A 66 -13.53 20.98 -9.03
N GLU A 67 -12.84 20.22 -8.17
CA GLU A 67 -11.65 19.45 -8.55
C GLU A 67 -11.89 17.94 -8.64
N GLY A 68 -12.95 17.43 -8.03
CA GLY A 68 -13.26 15.99 -8.06
C GLY A 68 -12.13 15.15 -7.48
N TRP A 69 -11.76 14.06 -8.16
CA TRP A 69 -10.73 13.11 -7.71
C TRP A 69 -9.32 13.70 -7.63
N THR A 70 -8.99 14.69 -8.46
CA THR A 70 -7.61 15.20 -8.55
C THR A 70 -7.15 15.89 -7.28
N ILE A 71 -8.07 16.37 -6.44
CA ILE A 71 -7.72 16.96 -5.16
C ILE A 71 -7.04 15.95 -4.21
N LEU A 72 -7.39 14.66 -4.31
CA LEU A 72 -6.76 13.63 -3.49
C LEU A 72 -5.30 13.46 -3.86
N ASP A 73 -4.95 13.63 -5.13
CA ASP A 73 -3.56 13.55 -5.60
C ASP A 73 -2.70 14.65 -4.98
N ASP A 74 -3.21 15.90 -4.98
CA ASP A 74 -2.54 17.05 -4.40
C ASP A 74 -2.38 16.90 -2.88
N LEU A 75 -3.46 16.47 -2.22
CA LEU A 75 -3.49 16.27 -0.78
C LEU A 75 -2.54 15.15 -0.35
N ILE A 76 -2.56 14.00 -1.01
CA ILE A 76 -1.65 12.88 -0.75
C ILE A 76 -0.19 13.31 -1.00
N GLY A 77 0.07 14.04 -2.08
CA GLY A 77 1.40 14.58 -2.37
C GLY A 77 1.93 15.50 -1.26
N SER A 78 1.06 16.27 -0.60
CA SER A 78 1.45 17.16 0.50
C SER A 78 1.91 16.44 1.77
N ILE A 79 1.53 15.18 1.95
CA ILE A 79 1.85 14.36 3.14
C ILE A 79 2.66 13.11 2.80
N GLU A 80 3.19 12.99 1.58
CA GLU A 80 3.94 11.82 1.10
C GLU A 80 5.04 11.37 2.09
N SER A 81 5.71 12.31 2.76
CA SER A 81 6.78 12.02 3.73
C SER A 81 6.30 11.36 5.03
N GLN A 82 4.99 11.42 5.31
CA GLN A 82 4.36 10.82 6.50
C GLN A 82 3.65 9.50 6.16
N LEU A 83 3.56 9.13 4.88
CA LEU A 83 2.85 7.96 4.42
C LEU A 83 3.79 6.76 4.26
N ASP A 84 3.35 5.60 4.75
CA ASP A 84 4.06 4.35 4.51
C ASP A 84 3.86 3.96 3.04
N LYS A 85 4.96 3.89 2.28
CA LYS A 85 4.94 3.49 0.87
C LYS A 85 4.59 2.01 0.75
N THR A 86 3.83 1.68 -0.28
CA THR A 86 3.74 0.30 -0.78
C THR A 86 5.12 -0.02 -1.33
N GLN A 87 5.97 -0.62 -0.50
CA GLN A 87 7.08 -1.37 -1.05
C GLN A 87 6.43 -2.43 -1.94
N SER A 88 6.47 -2.23 -3.26
CA SER A 88 6.27 -3.32 -4.19
C SER A 88 7.37 -4.31 -3.86
N LYS A 89 7.04 -5.27 -3.00
CA LYS A 89 7.98 -6.33 -2.67
C LYS A 89 8.12 -7.14 -3.94
N ALA A 90 9.28 -7.03 -4.58
CA ALA A 90 9.61 -7.88 -5.70
C ALA A 90 9.61 -9.33 -5.21
N TYR A 91 9.23 -10.26 -6.10
CA TYR A 91 9.17 -11.68 -5.78
C TYR A 91 10.11 -12.44 -6.70
N CYS A 92 10.78 -13.45 -6.13
CA CYS A 92 11.51 -14.45 -6.90
C CYS A 92 10.75 -15.77 -6.87
N SER A 93 10.67 -16.47 -8.01
CA SER A 93 9.99 -17.77 -8.11
C SER A 93 10.99 -18.89 -8.40
N PHE A 94 10.85 -20.00 -7.68
CA PHE A 94 11.74 -21.16 -7.80
C PHE A 94 10.94 -22.46 -7.84
N TRP A 95 11.60 -23.51 -8.34
CA TRP A 95 11.12 -24.87 -8.27
C TRP A 95 11.85 -25.66 -7.18
N THR A 96 11.11 -26.49 -6.46
CA THR A 96 11.64 -27.46 -5.51
C THR A 96 10.78 -28.74 -5.50
N TYR A 97 11.11 -29.75 -4.68
CA TYR A 97 10.30 -30.92 -4.43
C TYR A 97 9.93 -30.96 -2.96
N LYS A 98 8.70 -31.37 -2.70
CA LYS A 98 8.21 -31.62 -1.35
C LYS A 98 8.54 -33.08 -0.99
N ALA A 99 9.28 -33.28 0.09
CA ALA A 99 9.48 -34.63 0.61
C ALA A 99 8.18 -35.13 1.25
N SER A 100 7.62 -36.22 0.72
CA SER A 100 6.59 -37.02 1.37
C SER A 100 7.24 -37.84 2.49
N ALA A 101 6.53 -38.06 3.60
CA ALA A 101 7.06 -38.81 4.74
C ALA A 101 7.42 -40.28 4.39
N ASN A 102 6.94 -40.81 3.26
CA ASN A 102 7.05 -42.23 2.93
C ASN A 102 7.53 -42.58 1.51
N GLU A 103 7.86 -41.64 0.63
CA GLU A 103 8.28 -41.94 -0.74
C GLU A 103 9.23 -40.86 -1.30
N TYR A 104 9.98 -41.24 -2.34
CA TYR A 104 10.88 -40.35 -3.09
C TYR A 104 10.18 -39.02 -3.44
N PRO A 105 10.90 -37.91 -3.61
CA PRO A 105 10.28 -36.61 -3.90
C PRO A 105 9.55 -36.63 -5.25
N GLU A 106 8.25 -36.93 -5.24
CA GLU A 106 7.41 -37.01 -6.44
C GLU A 106 6.67 -35.71 -6.76
N THR A 107 6.47 -34.82 -5.76
CA THR A 107 5.73 -33.57 -5.98
C THR A 107 6.68 -32.41 -6.23
N GLN A 108 6.68 -31.88 -7.46
CA GLN A 108 7.34 -30.62 -7.80
C GLN A 108 6.46 -29.46 -7.35
N VAL A 109 7.07 -28.50 -6.65
CA VAL A 109 6.40 -27.31 -6.15
C VAL A 109 7.08 -26.08 -6.72
N ARG A 110 6.30 -25.24 -7.39
CA ARG A 110 6.71 -23.88 -7.73
C ARG A 110 6.24 -22.94 -6.63
N PHE A 111 7.16 -22.20 -6.05
CA PHE A 111 6.86 -21.22 -5.01
C PHE A 111 7.47 -19.86 -5.35
N CYS A 112 6.98 -18.81 -4.71
CA CYS A 112 7.65 -17.52 -4.68
C CYS A 112 7.81 -17.00 -3.25
N VAL A 113 8.84 -16.18 -3.08
CA VAL A 113 9.18 -15.46 -1.84
C VAL A 113 9.55 -14.03 -2.19
N TYR A 114 9.52 -13.13 -1.21
CA TYR A 114 9.98 -11.77 -1.40
C TYR A 114 11.49 -11.72 -1.64
N GLU A 115 11.92 -10.84 -2.54
CA GLU A 115 13.31 -10.65 -2.93
C GLU A 115 14.16 -10.11 -1.77
N ASP A 116 13.64 -9.13 -1.02
CA ASP A 116 14.30 -8.54 0.16
C ASP A 116 14.63 -9.62 1.21
N TRP A 117 13.65 -10.47 1.49
CA TRP A 117 13.78 -11.57 2.44
C TRP A 117 14.76 -12.63 1.92
N LEU A 118 14.69 -12.98 0.64
CA LEU A 118 15.62 -13.94 0.04
C LEU A 118 17.06 -13.44 0.14
N GLU A 119 17.31 -12.15 -0.09
CA GLU A 119 18.65 -11.56 -0.03
C GLU A 119 19.26 -11.73 1.36
N GLU A 120 18.47 -11.49 2.40
CA GLU A 120 18.88 -11.72 3.79
C GLU A 120 19.22 -13.19 4.06
N VAL A 121 18.39 -14.12 3.53
CA VAL A 121 18.62 -15.56 3.70
C VAL A 121 19.91 -15.99 2.98
N LEU A 122 20.11 -15.53 1.74
CA LEU A 122 21.32 -15.81 0.95
C LEU A 122 22.57 -15.34 1.68
N ASN A 123 22.57 -14.08 2.11
CA ASN A 123 23.69 -13.49 2.85
C ASN A 123 24.03 -14.22 4.16
N ARG A 124 23.03 -14.82 4.82
CA ARG A 124 23.24 -15.54 6.10
C ARG A 124 23.62 -17.01 5.93
N ARG A 125 23.10 -17.68 4.89
CA ARG A 125 23.16 -19.14 4.76
C ARG A 125 24.05 -19.62 3.63
N PHE A 126 24.35 -18.78 2.65
CA PHE A 126 25.11 -19.14 1.45
C PHE A 126 26.25 -18.15 1.21
N THR A 127 27.41 -18.41 1.82
CA THR A 127 28.59 -17.54 1.73
C THR A 127 29.22 -17.51 0.34
N ASP A 128 28.92 -18.50 -0.49
CA ASP A 128 29.51 -18.67 -1.82
C ASP A 128 28.63 -18.06 -2.93
N ILE A 129 27.46 -17.54 -2.58
CA ILE A 129 26.50 -16.94 -3.52
C ILE A 129 26.60 -15.42 -3.38
N PRO A 130 27.13 -14.71 -4.39
CA PRO A 130 27.46 -13.30 -4.25
C PRO A 130 26.21 -12.40 -4.22
N ASP A 131 25.13 -12.79 -4.92
CA ASP A 131 23.88 -12.02 -4.99
C ASP A 131 22.69 -12.86 -5.49
N ILE A 132 21.50 -12.25 -5.42
CA ILE A 132 20.24 -12.82 -5.93
C ILE A 132 20.28 -13.07 -7.45
N SER A 133 20.95 -12.24 -8.24
CA SER A 133 21.01 -12.41 -9.70
C SER A 133 21.72 -13.72 -10.08
N THR A 134 22.77 -14.05 -9.34
CA THR A 134 23.51 -15.30 -9.48
C THR A 134 22.65 -16.46 -9.02
N PHE A 135 22.00 -16.31 -7.87
CA PHE A 135 21.11 -17.34 -7.34
C PHE A 135 19.97 -17.68 -8.30
N THR A 136 19.28 -16.68 -8.84
CA THR A 136 18.14 -16.87 -9.75
C THR A 136 18.52 -17.53 -11.08
N SER A 137 19.79 -17.47 -11.47
CA SER A 137 20.30 -18.06 -12.72
C SER A 137 20.90 -19.46 -12.54
N GLU A 138 21.51 -19.73 -11.38
CA GLU A 138 22.36 -20.92 -11.16
C GLU A 138 22.06 -21.67 -9.84
N TYR A 139 20.84 -21.58 -9.31
CA TYR A 139 20.47 -22.30 -8.09
C TYR A 139 20.51 -23.81 -8.25
N THR A 140 20.88 -24.51 -7.16
CA THR A 140 20.73 -25.96 -7.06
C THR A 140 19.43 -26.34 -6.38
N TYR A 141 19.01 -27.58 -6.61
CA TYR A 141 17.82 -28.13 -6.00
C TYR A 141 17.87 -28.13 -4.46
N ASP A 142 19.00 -28.53 -3.87
CA ASP A 142 19.15 -28.56 -2.41
C ASP A 142 19.06 -27.16 -1.80
N GLN A 143 19.53 -26.14 -2.52
CA GLN A 143 19.43 -24.74 -2.10
C GLN A 143 17.97 -24.27 -2.10
N THR A 144 17.20 -24.52 -3.16
CA THR A 144 15.79 -24.10 -3.21
C THR A 144 14.91 -24.89 -2.25
N LYS A 145 15.25 -26.16 -1.97
CA LYS A 145 14.59 -26.95 -0.92
C LYS A 145 14.81 -26.34 0.46
N LEU A 146 16.05 -25.99 0.81
CA LEU A 146 16.34 -25.35 2.09
C LEU A 146 15.64 -23.99 2.23
N ILE A 147 15.63 -23.18 1.17
CA ILE A 147 14.91 -21.90 1.15
C ILE A 147 13.41 -22.12 1.36
N PHE A 148 12.83 -23.13 0.72
CA PHE A 148 11.42 -23.47 0.86
C PHE A 148 11.07 -23.88 2.30
N GLU A 149 11.91 -24.68 2.94
CA GLU A 149 11.76 -25.08 4.35
C GLU A 149 11.82 -23.85 5.28
N ILE A 150 12.83 -22.98 5.11
CA ILE A 150 12.97 -21.75 5.91
C ILE A 150 11.79 -20.79 5.66
N ALA A 151 11.33 -20.65 4.42
CA ALA A 151 10.19 -19.82 4.06
C ALA A 151 8.89 -20.34 4.69
N THR A 152 8.75 -21.67 4.78
CA THR A 152 7.59 -22.32 5.42
C THR A 152 7.54 -22.03 6.92
N GLU A 153 8.70 -22.02 7.59
CA GLU A 153 8.82 -21.62 9.00
C GLU A 153 8.56 -20.12 9.22
N ASN A 154 8.88 -19.27 8.23
CA ASN A 154 8.81 -17.80 8.32
C ASN A 154 7.77 -17.21 7.36
N LYS A 155 6.59 -17.83 7.27
CA LYS A 155 5.60 -17.53 6.22
C LYS A 155 5.17 -16.06 6.13
N SER A 156 5.02 -15.37 7.27
CA SER A 156 4.62 -13.95 7.31
C SER A 156 5.69 -13.01 6.77
N GLU A 157 6.96 -13.34 6.96
CA GLU A 157 8.10 -12.51 6.58
C GLU A 157 8.60 -12.82 5.18
N SER A 158 8.58 -14.10 4.78
CA SER A 158 9.06 -14.59 3.49
C SER A 158 8.12 -14.30 2.33
N GLY A 159 6.84 -14.01 2.59
CA GLY A 159 5.84 -13.87 1.52
C GLY A 159 5.57 -15.16 0.76
N LEU A 160 5.89 -16.31 1.37
CA LEU A 160 5.80 -17.61 0.72
C LEU A 160 4.41 -17.84 0.12
N THR A 161 4.38 -17.99 -1.20
CA THR A 161 3.17 -18.32 -1.96
C THR A 161 3.46 -19.51 -2.87
N ILE A 162 2.58 -20.51 -2.83
CA ILE A 162 2.65 -21.67 -3.73
C ILE A 162 1.96 -21.30 -5.03
N LEU A 163 2.69 -21.38 -6.14
CA LEU A 163 2.21 -21.04 -7.48
C LEU A 163 1.69 -22.26 -8.23
N LYS A 164 2.31 -23.43 -8.03
CA LYS A 164 1.92 -24.69 -8.66
C LYS A 164 2.42 -25.88 -7.84
N GLU A 165 1.62 -26.93 -7.79
CA GLU A 165 2.04 -28.26 -7.32
C GLU A 165 1.74 -29.25 -8.45
N ASP A 166 2.77 -29.95 -8.92
CA ASP A 166 2.65 -31.04 -9.90
C ASP A 166 3.04 -32.34 -9.19
N GLU A 167 2.09 -33.25 -9.04
CA GLU A 167 2.37 -34.64 -8.67
C GLU A 167 2.96 -35.31 -9.92
N GLY A 168 4.20 -35.81 -9.84
CA GLY A 168 4.81 -36.56 -10.92
C GLY A 168 3.93 -37.75 -11.32
N GLU A 169 3.67 -37.90 -12.62
CA GLU A 169 2.95 -39.04 -13.21
C GLU A 169 3.69 -40.38 -13.02
#